data_AF-A0A964UAF2-F1
#
_entry.id   AF-A0A964UAF2-F1
#
_cell.length_a   1.000
_cell.length_b   1.000
_cell.length_c   1.000
_cell.angle_alpha   90.00
_cell.angle_beta   90.00
_cell.angle_gamma   90.00
#
_symmetry.space_group_name_H-M   'P 1'
#
loop_
_entity.id
_entity.type
_entity.pdbx_description
1 polymer ?
#
loop_
_entity_poly.entity_id
_entity_poly.type
_entity_poly.pdbx_seq_one_letter_code
_entity_poly.pdbx_strand_id
1 'polypeptide(L)'
;MIHHIQLLRNIGQFDSVNAAANIALTRLTLVYAENGRGKTTLAAILRSLGTGDPVPIAERRRLAAAHPPHVVLDSAGGPPATIFQNNAWTRRLDNIVVFDDMFVDQNVCSGMAVGTEHRQNLHELILGAQGVALNRQLQECVGRIEGHNKELKAKAAAIPASERGQFNVDDFCALEAREDIDAAIQEAERNLA
;
A
#
# COMPACT_ATOMS: atom_id res chain seq x y z
N MET A 1 -14.41 -15.97 -9.60
CA MET A 1 -15.67 -15.52 -10.24
C MET A 1 -16.66 -15.17 -9.14
N ILE A 2 -17.44 -14.10 -9.32
CA ILE A 2 -18.52 -13.72 -8.40
C ILE A 2 -19.81 -14.33 -8.93
N HIS A 3 -20.59 -14.99 -8.08
CA HIS A 3 -21.81 -15.70 -8.46
C HIS A 3 -23.06 -14.89 -8.14
N HIS A 4 -23.12 -14.29 -6.94
CA HIS A 4 -24.30 -13.54 -6.50
C HIS A 4 -23.89 -12.32 -5.68
N ILE A 5 -24.67 -11.25 -5.80
CA ILE A 5 -24.60 -10.10 -4.90
C ILE A 5 -25.71 -10.29 -3.86
N GLN A 6 -25.35 -10.85 -2.71
CA GLN A 6 -26.33 -11.27 -1.71
C GLN A 6 -26.90 -10.08 -0.92
N LEU A 7 -26.05 -9.10 -0.57
CA LEU A 7 -26.45 -7.93 0.18
C LEU A 7 -25.57 -6.73 -0.14
N LEU A 8 -26.19 -5.59 -0.46
CA LEU A 8 -25.55 -4.27 -0.45
C LEU A 8 -26.32 -3.37 0.53
N ARG A 9 -25.65 -2.84 1.55
CA ARG A 9 -26.31 -2.03 2.58
C ARG A 9 -25.46 -0.82 2.99
N ASN A 10 -26.11 0.34 3.15
CA ASN A 10 -25.53 1.63 3.56
C ASN A 10 -24.41 2.19 2.66
N ILE A 11 -24.47 1.95 1.34
CA ILE A 11 -23.41 2.36 0.40
C ILE A 11 -24.01 3.08 -0.80
N GLY A 12 -23.62 4.34 -0.99
CA GLY A 12 -24.12 5.21 -2.04
C GLY A 12 -25.64 5.32 -1.98
N GLN A 13 -26.30 4.92 -3.06
CA GLN A 13 -27.76 4.89 -3.15
C GLN A 13 -28.39 3.60 -2.59
N PHE A 14 -27.58 2.61 -2.20
CA PHE A 14 -28.07 1.34 -1.69
C PHE A 14 -28.32 1.46 -0.19
N ASP A 15 -29.61 1.50 0.18
CA ASP A 15 -30.06 1.40 1.57
C ASP A 15 -29.83 -0.01 2.12
N SER A 16 -30.62 -0.97 1.62
CA SER A 16 -30.50 -2.39 1.90
C SER A 16 -31.07 -3.15 0.71
N VAL A 17 -30.20 -3.64 -0.16
CA VAL A 17 -30.56 -4.39 -1.37
C VAL A 17 -30.14 -5.84 -1.19
N ASN A 18 -31.13 -6.72 -1.10
CA ASN A 18 -30.98 -8.18 -1.06
C ASN A 18 -31.70 -8.90 -2.20
N ALA A 19 -32.55 -8.20 -2.96
CA ALA A 19 -33.27 -8.76 -4.11
C ALA A 19 -32.33 -9.29 -5.21
N ALA A 20 -31.12 -8.74 -5.30
CA ALA A 20 -30.07 -9.19 -6.23
C ALA A 20 -29.49 -10.57 -5.87
N ALA A 21 -29.75 -11.10 -4.67
CA ALA A 21 -29.25 -12.41 -4.25
C ALA A 21 -29.74 -13.54 -5.16
N ASN A 22 -30.90 -13.37 -5.81
CA ASN A 22 -31.49 -14.34 -6.71
C ASN A 22 -31.03 -14.18 -8.18
N ILE A 23 -30.18 -13.19 -8.46
CA ILE A 23 -29.68 -12.91 -9.80
C ILE A 23 -28.28 -13.53 -9.93
N ALA A 24 -28.18 -14.60 -10.70
CA ALA A 24 -26.91 -15.25 -10.99
C ALA A 24 -26.07 -14.41 -11.97
N LEU A 25 -24.87 -14.04 -11.54
CA LEU A 25 -23.85 -13.47 -12.41
C LEU A 25 -23.20 -14.61 -13.22
N THR A 26 -23.25 -14.49 -14.54
CA THR A 26 -22.61 -15.44 -15.46
C THR A 26 -21.37 -14.81 -16.08
N ARG A 27 -20.69 -15.55 -16.98
CA ARG A 27 -19.44 -15.09 -17.62
C ARG A 27 -19.55 -13.70 -18.25
N LEU A 28 -20.71 -13.37 -18.79
CA LEU A 28 -21.05 -12.04 -19.28
C LEU A 28 -22.33 -11.58 -18.60
N THR A 29 -22.26 -10.49 -17.84
CA THR A 29 -23.43 -9.88 -17.19
C THR A 29 -23.48 -8.41 -17.54
N LEU A 30 -24.60 -7.95 -18.10
CA LEU A 30 -24.83 -6.54 -18.39
C LEU A 30 -25.63 -5.91 -17.24
N VAL A 31 -25.07 -4.87 -16.63
CA VAL A 31 -25.76 -4.06 -15.62
C VAL A 31 -26.04 -2.68 -16.23
N TYR A 32 -27.32 -2.34 -16.35
CA TYR A 32 -27.76 -1.06 -16.92
C TYR A 32 -28.68 -0.32 -15.95
N ALA A 33 -28.52 1.00 -15.88
CA ALA A 33 -29.37 1.90 -15.14
C ALA A 33 -29.11 3.35 -15.60
N GLU A 34 -29.98 4.28 -15.22
CA GLU A 34 -29.76 5.73 -15.41
C GLU A 34 -28.55 6.26 -14.62
N ASN A 35 -28.16 7.50 -14.90
CA ASN A 35 -27.12 8.20 -14.13
C ASN A 35 -27.55 8.36 -12.67
N GLY A 36 -26.58 8.27 -11.76
CA GLY A 36 -26.83 8.38 -10.31
C GLY A 36 -27.45 7.14 -9.66
N ARG A 37 -27.72 6.05 -10.38
CA ARG A 37 -28.36 4.83 -9.84
C ARG A 37 -27.42 3.81 -9.18
N GLY A 38 -26.14 4.16 -8.96
CA GLY A 38 -25.19 3.30 -8.24
C GLY A 38 -24.35 2.35 -9.10
N LYS A 39 -24.33 2.51 -10.43
CA LYS A 39 -23.44 1.74 -11.33
C LYS A 39 -21.96 1.89 -10.92
N THR A 40 -21.50 3.13 -10.77
CA THR A 40 -20.13 3.44 -10.30
C THR A 40 -19.87 2.95 -8.88
N THR A 41 -20.91 2.89 -8.04
CA THR A 41 -20.82 2.32 -6.69
C THR A 41 -20.55 0.82 -6.74
N LEU A 42 -21.19 0.09 -7.66
CA LEU A 42 -20.90 -1.32 -7.88
C LEU A 42 -19.45 -1.53 -8.34
N ALA A 43 -18.97 -0.71 -9.28
CA ALA A 43 -17.57 -0.74 -9.72
C ALA A 43 -16.58 -0.50 -8.57
N ALA A 44 -16.88 0.47 -7.68
CA ALA A 44 -16.07 0.74 -6.49
C ALA A 44 -16.03 -0.44 -5.50
N ILE A 45 -17.16 -1.14 -5.32
CA ILE A 45 -17.22 -2.35 -4.48
C ILE A 45 -16.36 -3.46 -5.09
N LEU A 46 -16.47 -3.71 -6.39
CA LEU A 46 -15.68 -4.72 -7.08
C LEU A 46 -14.18 -4.41 -7.03
N ARG A 47 -13.80 -3.13 -7.21
CA ARG A 47 -12.42 -2.68 -7.05
C ARG A 47 -11.90 -2.94 -5.64
N SER A 48 -12.67 -2.52 -4.63
CA SER A 48 -12.34 -2.74 -3.22
C SER A 48 -12.19 -4.22 -2.88
N LEU A 49 -13.02 -5.10 -3.46
CA LEU A 49 -12.88 -6.54 -3.27
C LEU A 49 -11.58 -7.09 -3.88
N GLY A 50 -11.16 -6.55 -5.03
CA GLY A 50 -9.94 -6.96 -5.73
C GLY A 50 -8.66 -6.48 -5.06
N THR A 51 -8.60 -5.19 -4.69
CA THR A 51 -7.42 -4.60 -4.04
C THR A 51 -7.40 -4.83 -2.54
N GLY A 52 -8.58 -5.09 -1.96
CA GLY A 52 -8.84 -5.10 -0.53
C GLY A 52 -8.70 -3.74 0.15
N ASP A 53 -8.59 -2.66 -0.62
CA ASP A 53 -8.63 -1.28 -0.12
C ASP A 53 -10.07 -0.93 0.28
N PRO A 54 -10.35 -0.55 1.54
CA PRO A 54 -11.69 -0.20 1.97
C PRO A 54 -12.14 1.20 1.53
N VAL A 55 -11.21 2.09 1.16
CA VAL A 55 -11.50 3.51 0.87
C VAL A 55 -12.63 3.71 -0.15
N PRO A 56 -12.67 3.00 -1.30
CA PRO A 56 -13.73 3.18 -2.29
C PRO A 56 -15.15 2.91 -1.76
N ILE A 57 -15.29 2.04 -0.75
CA ILE A 57 -16.57 1.75 -0.08
C ILE A 57 -16.81 2.75 1.05
N ALA A 58 -15.79 3.04 1.85
CA ALA A 58 -15.88 3.91 3.02
C ALA A 58 -16.32 5.34 2.67
N GLU A 59 -15.73 5.92 1.63
CA GLU A 59 -16.08 7.27 1.13
C GLU A 59 -17.51 7.34 0.58
N ARG A 60 -18.05 6.18 0.16
CA ARG A 60 -19.41 6.05 -0.34
C ARG A 60 -20.37 5.62 0.76
N ARG A 61 -20.03 5.77 2.05
CA ARG A 61 -21.01 5.57 3.12
C ARG A 61 -22.23 6.46 2.88
N ARG A 62 -23.41 5.87 2.96
CA ARG A 62 -24.66 6.60 2.77
C ARG A 62 -24.83 7.67 3.85
N LEU A 63 -25.20 8.88 3.43
CA LEU A 63 -25.47 10.00 4.33
C LEU A 63 -26.62 9.65 5.28
N ALA A 64 -26.48 10.02 6.55
CA ALA A 64 -27.42 9.72 7.64
C ALA A 64 -27.63 8.23 7.97
N ALA A 65 -26.86 7.30 7.41
CA ALA A 65 -26.93 5.89 7.80
C ALA A 65 -26.36 5.66 9.21
N ALA A 66 -27.16 5.07 10.09
CA ALA A 66 -26.75 4.74 11.47
C ALA A 66 -25.64 3.69 11.52
N HIS A 67 -25.59 2.80 10.53
CA HIS A 67 -24.65 1.69 10.46
C HIS A 67 -23.62 1.88 9.34
N PRO A 68 -22.42 1.30 9.47
CA PRO A 68 -21.42 1.32 8.41
C PRO A 68 -21.89 0.54 7.17
N PRO A 69 -21.22 0.77 6.02
CA PRO A 69 -21.28 -0.10 4.86
C PRO A 69 -21.22 -1.60 5.19
N HIS A 70 -22.11 -2.37 4.59
CA HIS A 70 -22.11 -3.83 4.71
C HIS A 70 -22.39 -4.47 3.35
N VAL A 71 -21.50 -5.36 2.92
CA VAL A 71 -21.59 -6.05 1.62
C VAL A 71 -21.42 -7.54 1.83
N VAL A 72 -22.25 -8.35 1.18
CA VAL A 72 -22.12 -9.81 1.15
C VAL A 72 -22.14 -10.27 -0.30
N LEU A 73 -21.09 -10.99 -0.70
CA LEU A 73 -20.90 -11.50 -2.05
C LEU A 73 -20.63 -13.00 -2.02
N ASP A 74 -21.31 -13.72 -2.89
CA ASP A 74 -21.01 -15.11 -3.17
C ASP A 74 -19.96 -15.20 -4.28
N SER A 75 -18.89 -15.95 -4.07
CA SER A 75 -17.77 -16.03 -5.00
C SER A 75 -17.13 -17.41 -4.99
N ALA A 76 -16.39 -17.73 -6.04
CA ALA A 76 -15.80 -19.05 -6.32
C ALA A 76 -14.80 -19.57 -5.25
N GLY A 77 -14.53 -18.81 -4.17
CA GLY A 77 -13.72 -19.27 -3.04
C GLY A 77 -14.43 -20.25 -2.09
N GLY A 78 -15.69 -20.59 -2.36
CA GLY A 78 -16.49 -21.47 -1.53
C GLY A 78 -16.93 -20.83 -0.20
N PRO A 79 -17.80 -21.50 0.58
CA PRO A 79 -18.30 -20.98 1.84
C PRO A 79 -17.19 -20.74 2.87
N PRO A 80 -17.34 -19.74 3.78
CA PRO A 80 -18.44 -18.77 3.84
C PRO A 80 -18.35 -17.68 2.75
N ALA A 81 -19.46 -16.98 2.53
CA ALA A 81 -19.52 -15.84 1.61
C ALA A 81 -18.49 -14.76 1.99
N THR A 82 -18.09 -13.97 0.99
CA THR A 82 -17.15 -12.87 1.19
C THR A 82 -17.90 -11.64 1.70
N ILE A 83 -17.49 -11.12 2.86
CA ILE A 83 -18.22 -10.09 3.59
C ILE A 83 -17.33 -8.86 3.76
N PHE A 84 -17.86 -7.68 3.46
CA PHE A 84 -17.30 -6.41 3.88
C PHE A 84 -18.04 -5.90 5.11
N GLN A 85 -17.32 -5.72 6.20
CA GLN A 85 -17.84 -5.12 7.43
C GLN A 85 -16.69 -4.52 8.24
N ASN A 86 -16.99 -3.53 9.08
CA ASN A 86 -15.98 -2.86 9.91
C ASN A 86 -14.77 -2.35 9.11
N ASN A 87 -15.03 -1.85 7.90
CA ASN A 87 -14.01 -1.31 7.00
C ASN A 87 -12.97 -2.33 6.52
N ALA A 88 -13.32 -3.62 6.48
CA ALA A 88 -12.44 -4.68 5.99
C ALA A 88 -13.23 -5.78 5.29
N TRP A 89 -12.58 -6.46 4.35
CA TRP A 89 -13.08 -7.68 3.72
C TRP A 89 -12.64 -8.92 4.50
N THR A 90 -13.54 -9.90 4.67
CA THR A 90 -13.18 -11.22 5.24
C THR A 90 -12.27 -12.03 4.31
N ARG A 91 -12.39 -11.80 2.99
CA ARG A 91 -11.59 -12.42 1.95
C ARG A 91 -11.45 -11.46 0.77
N ARG A 92 -10.29 -11.45 0.13
CA ARG A 92 -10.03 -10.73 -1.12
C ARG A 92 -10.21 -11.64 -2.33
N LEU A 93 -10.50 -11.06 -3.48
CA LEU A 93 -10.58 -11.79 -4.73
C LEU A 93 -9.61 -11.15 -5.74
N ASP A 94 -8.36 -11.59 -5.72
CA ASP A 94 -7.22 -10.93 -6.40
C ASP A 94 -7.35 -10.88 -7.93
N ASN A 95 -8.25 -11.67 -8.54
CA ASN A 95 -8.49 -11.71 -9.97
C ASN A 95 -9.67 -10.82 -10.43
N ILE A 96 -9.75 -9.61 -9.89
CA ILE A 96 -10.70 -8.57 -10.34
C ILE A 96 -9.93 -7.41 -10.96
N VAL A 97 -10.32 -7.04 -12.18
CA VAL A 97 -9.86 -5.83 -12.85
C VAL A 97 -11.08 -4.98 -13.19
N VAL A 98 -11.04 -3.70 -12.82
CA VAL A 98 -12.13 -2.74 -13.06
C VAL A 98 -11.64 -1.67 -14.01
N PHE A 99 -12.31 -1.54 -15.15
CA PHE A 99 -12.03 -0.53 -16.18
C PHE A 99 -13.12 0.55 -16.14
N ASP A 100 -12.92 1.60 -15.36
CA ASP A 100 -13.81 2.77 -15.27
C ASP A 100 -13.03 4.08 -15.41
N ASP A 101 -13.71 5.22 -15.27
CA ASP A 101 -13.08 6.54 -15.40
C ASP A 101 -11.89 6.72 -14.45
N MET A 102 -11.90 6.09 -13.27
CA MET A 102 -10.75 6.14 -12.35
C MET A 102 -9.54 5.38 -12.90
N PHE A 103 -9.77 4.22 -13.53
CA PHE A 103 -8.70 3.50 -14.23
C PHE A 103 -8.15 4.32 -15.40
N VAL A 104 -9.03 4.97 -16.17
CA VAL A 104 -8.65 5.82 -17.30
C VAL A 104 -7.86 7.05 -16.80
N ASP A 105 -8.34 7.76 -15.80
CA ASP A 105 -7.67 8.92 -15.22
C ASP A 105 -6.27 8.57 -14.68
N GLN A 106 -6.15 7.42 -14.01
CA GLN A 106 -4.88 6.96 -13.46
C GLN A 106 -3.90 6.46 -14.52
N ASN A 107 -4.37 5.86 -15.63
CA ASN A 107 -3.50 5.06 -16.51
C ASN A 107 -3.55 5.46 -18.00
N VAL A 108 -4.53 6.24 -18.44
CA VAL A 108 -4.80 6.55 -19.86
C VAL A 108 -4.79 8.06 -20.07
N CYS A 109 -3.94 8.52 -20.98
CA CYS A 109 -3.81 9.95 -21.28
C CYS A 109 -5.12 10.58 -21.76
N SER A 110 -5.83 11.29 -20.88
CA SER A 110 -6.81 12.31 -21.29
C SER A 110 -6.02 13.55 -21.74
N GLY A 111 -6.05 13.87 -23.03
CA GLY A 111 -5.15 14.79 -23.73
C GLY A 111 -5.22 16.28 -23.35
N MET A 112 -5.58 16.63 -22.11
CA MET A 112 -5.74 18.02 -21.65
C MET A 112 -4.67 18.50 -20.66
N ALA A 113 -3.91 17.60 -20.02
CA ALA A 113 -2.77 18.01 -19.18
C ALA A 113 -1.68 16.92 -19.14
N VAL A 114 -0.49 17.26 -19.66
CA VAL A 114 0.70 16.39 -19.60
C VAL A 114 1.46 16.69 -18.30
N GLY A 115 1.07 16.03 -17.21
CA GLY A 115 1.88 15.96 -15.99
C GLY A 115 3.00 14.93 -16.10
N THR A 116 4.11 15.13 -15.39
CA THR A 116 5.18 14.12 -15.25
C THR A 116 4.67 12.83 -14.58
N GLU A 117 3.68 12.96 -13.69
CA GLU A 117 3.01 11.86 -12.98
C GLU A 117 2.28 10.90 -13.95
N HIS A 118 1.62 11.41 -15.00
CA HIS A 118 0.92 10.57 -15.97
C HIS A 118 1.87 9.71 -16.81
N ARG A 119 3.09 10.20 -17.11
CA ARG A 119 4.11 9.40 -17.81
C ARG A 119 4.65 8.27 -16.92
N GLN A 120 4.75 8.49 -15.61
CA GLN A 120 5.07 7.43 -14.65
C GLN A 120 3.97 6.38 -14.61
N ASN A 121 2.71 6.79 -14.44
CA ASN A 121 1.60 5.84 -14.32
C ASN A 121 1.37 5.02 -15.60
N LEU A 122 1.61 5.59 -16.78
CA LEU A 122 1.49 4.87 -18.05
C LEU A 122 2.64 3.85 -18.24
N HIS A 123 3.84 4.17 -17.75
CA HIS A 123 4.93 3.20 -17.66
C HIS A 123 4.60 2.08 -16.66
N GLU A 124 3.98 2.42 -15.53
CA GLU A 124 3.48 1.48 -14.52
C GLU A 124 2.38 0.55 -15.05
N LEU A 125 1.45 1.06 -15.88
CA LEU A 125 0.45 0.24 -16.58
C LEU A 125 1.12 -0.79 -17.50
N ILE A 126 2.14 -0.38 -18.26
CA ILE A 126 2.88 -1.26 -19.19
C ILE A 126 3.68 -2.31 -18.41
N LEU A 127 4.29 -1.94 -17.28
CA LEU A 127 5.01 -2.85 -16.38
C LEU A 127 4.07 -3.83 -15.66
N GLY A 128 2.80 -3.44 -15.49
CA GLY A 128 1.80 -4.20 -14.75
C GLY A 128 1.96 -4.09 -13.23
N ALA A 129 0.90 -4.37 -12.48
CA ALA A 129 0.83 -4.17 -11.02
C ALA A 129 1.99 -4.80 -10.25
N GLN A 130 2.51 -5.94 -10.72
CA GLN A 130 3.66 -6.61 -10.13
C GLN A 130 4.98 -5.84 -10.35
N GLY A 131 5.18 -5.27 -11.54
CA GLY A 131 6.35 -4.44 -11.83
C GLY A 131 6.36 -3.14 -11.04
N VAL A 132 5.18 -2.53 -10.85
CA VAL A 132 5.00 -1.35 -9.99
C VAL A 132 5.34 -1.65 -8.54
N ALA A 133 4.79 -2.75 -8.00
CA ALA A 133 5.05 -3.16 -6.63
C ALA A 133 6.55 -3.41 -6.38
N LEU A 134 7.23 -4.07 -7.32
CA LEU A 134 8.66 -4.34 -7.22
C LEU A 134 9.49 -3.05 -7.32
N ASN A 135 9.11 -2.12 -8.21
CA ASN A 135 9.78 -0.83 -8.32
C ASN A 135 9.62 0.00 -7.02
N ARG A 136 8.43 0.00 -6.42
CA ARG A 136 8.20 0.64 -5.13
C ARG A 136 9.09 0.07 -4.02
N GLN A 137 9.19 -1.26 -3.94
CA GLN A 137 10.11 -1.91 -2.99
C GLN A 137 11.57 -1.52 -3.26
N LEU A 138 11.97 -1.43 -4.53
CA LEU A 138 13.31 -1.00 -4.91
C LEU A 138 13.58 0.44 -4.46
N GLN A 139 12.64 1.37 -4.68
CA GLN A 139 12.78 2.76 -4.22
C GLN A 139 12.86 2.86 -2.69
N GLU A 140 12.07 2.08 -1.95
CA GLU A 140 12.14 2.01 -0.48
C GLU A 140 13.51 1.50 -0.01
N CYS A 141 14.05 0.45 -0.65
CA CYS A 141 15.39 -0.05 -0.36
C CYS A 141 16.48 1.00 -0.65
N VAL A 142 16.38 1.71 -1.77
CA VAL A 142 17.32 2.80 -2.13
C VAL A 142 17.27 3.90 -1.08
N GLY A 143 16.08 4.35 -0.68
CA GLY A 143 15.92 5.37 0.37
C GLY A 143 16.52 4.94 1.71
N ARG A 144 16.38 3.66 2.09
CA ARG A 144 17.02 3.11 3.30
C ARG A 144 18.55 3.12 3.20
N ILE A 145 19.11 2.74 2.06
CA ILE A 145 20.56 2.76 1.81
C ILE A 145 21.09 4.19 1.91
N GLU A 146 20.42 5.16 1.29
CA GLU A 146 20.80 6.57 1.36
C GLU A 146 20.73 7.12 2.79
N GLY A 147 19.69 6.74 3.55
CA GLY A 147 19.57 7.08 4.97
C GLY A 147 20.71 6.51 5.81
N HIS A 148 21.00 5.22 5.66
CA HIS A 148 22.12 4.57 6.35
C HIS A 148 23.47 5.21 6.00
N ASN A 149 23.69 5.53 4.72
CA ASN A 149 24.94 6.19 4.29
C ASN A 149 25.08 7.60 4.87
N LYS A 150 23.98 8.35 5.01
CA LYS A 150 24.00 9.66 5.69
C LYS A 150 24.34 9.49 7.18
N GLU A 151 23.76 8.51 7.84
CA GLU A 151 24.03 8.24 9.27
C GLU A 151 25.48 7.78 9.49
N LEU A 152 25.99 6.90 8.64
CA LEU A 152 27.40 6.49 8.65
C LEU A 152 28.33 7.68 8.48
N LYS A 153 28.06 8.57 7.51
CA LYS A 153 28.85 9.80 7.34
C LYS A 153 28.78 10.72 8.56
N ALA A 154 27.62 10.86 9.19
CA ALA A 154 27.47 11.68 10.38
C ALA A 154 28.25 11.10 11.57
N LYS A 155 28.17 9.79 11.81
CA LYS A 155 28.94 9.08 12.84
C LYS A 155 30.44 9.14 12.57
N ALA A 156 30.86 8.97 11.32
CA ALA A 156 32.25 9.11 10.91
C ALA A 156 32.79 10.53 11.14
N ALA A 157 31.98 11.56 10.86
CA ALA A 157 32.34 12.95 11.12
C ALA A 157 32.42 13.28 12.62
N ALA A 158 31.66 12.57 13.47
CA ALA A 158 31.74 12.69 14.92
C ALA A 158 33.04 12.15 15.52
N ILE A 159 33.89 11.45 14.74
CA ILE A 159 35.23 11.03 15.13
C ILE A 159 36.25 11.94 14.40
N PRO A 160 36.70 13.04 15.05
CA PRO A 160 37.55 14.03 14.40
C PRO A 160 38.88 13.41 13.93
N ALA A 161 39.41 13.89 12.81
CA ALA A 161 40.70 13.41 12.28
C ALA A 161 41.86 13.61 13.28
N SER A 162 41.77 14.63 14.15
CA SER A 162 42.73 14.88 15.22
C SER A 162 42.78 13.76 16.26
N GLU A 163 41.66 13.08 16.53
CA GLU A 163 41.59 11.98 17.49
C GLU A 163 41.94 10.63 16.87
N ARG A 164 41.80 10.49 15.54
CA ARG A 164 42.13 9.26 14.81
C ARG A 164 43.61 9.11 14.48
N GLY A 165 44.42 10.15 14.64
CA GLY A 165 45.83 10.14 14.27
C GLY A 165 46.02 9.81 12.78
N GLN A 166 46.71 8.71 12.48
CA GLN A 166 46.95 8.26 11.09
C GLN A 166 45.86 7.33 10.55
N PHE A 167 44.90 6.91 11.38
CA PHE A 167 43.89 5.93 10.99
C PHE A 167 42.71 6.60 10.26
N ASN A 168 42.17 5.91 9.25
CA ASN A 168 40.85 6.26 8.72
C ASN A 168 39.77 5.82 9.73
N VAL A 169 38.52 6.22 9.52
CA VAL A 169 37.44 5.96 10.48
C VAL A 169 37.21 4.46 10.67
N ASP A 170 37.28 3.67 9.59
CA ASP A 170 37.02 2.24 9.64
C ASP A 170 38.14 1.49 10.38
N ASP A 171 39.40 1.82 10.08
CA ASP A 171 40.58 1.26 10.74
C ASP A 171 40.63 1.64 12.23
N PHE A 172 40.23 2.87 12.57
CA PHE A 172 40.15 3.34 13.95
C PHE A 172 39.09 2.57 14.74
N CYS A 173 37.91 2.33 14.16
CA CYS A 173 36.85 1.55 14.78
C CYS A 173 37.19 0.05 14.87
N ALA A 174 38.11 -0.45 14.03
CA ALA A 174 38.54 -1.84 14.01
C ALA A 174 39.72 -2.14 14.97
N LEU A 175 40.23 -1.13 15.71
CA LEU A 175 41.28 -1.33 16.69
C LEU A 175 40.83 -2.32 17.77
N GLU A 176 41.66 -3.33 18.03
CA GLU A 176 41.38 -4.31 19.07
C GLU A 176 41.35 -3.65 20.45
N ALA A 177 40.29 -3.94 21.21
CA ALA A 177 40.16 -3.47 22.58
C ALA A 177 41.26 -4.12 23.43
N ARG A 178 42.11 -3.29 24.03
CA ARG A 178 43.09 -3.76 25.00
C ARG A 178 42.42 -4.00 26.34
N GLU A 179 42.47 -5.23 26.83
CA GLU A 179 41.87 -5.60 28.12
C GLU A 179 42.59 -4.97 29.33
N ASP A 180 43.84 -4.53 29.16
CA ASP A 180 44.70 -3.94 30.20
C ASP A 180 44.76 -2.40 30.16
N ILE A 181 43.91 -1.75 29.35
CA ILE A 181 43.94 -0.29 29.15
C ILE A 181 43.76 0.48 30.46
N ASP A 182 42.83 0.08 31.32
CA ASP A 182 42.55 0.80 32.56
C ASP A 182 43.72 0.71 33.55
N ALA A 183 44.38 -0.46 33.60
CA ALA A 183 45.56 -0.67 34.43
C ALA A 183 46.76 0.14 33.91
N ALA A 184 46.96 0.17 32.58
CA ALA A 184 48.03 0.93 31.94
C ALA A 184 47.85 2.46 32.11
N ILE A 185 46.61 2.96 32.09
CA ILE A 185 46.30 4.37 32.37
C ILE A 185 46.65 4.72 33.82
N GLN A 186 46.23 3.91 34.79
CA GLN A 186 46.54 4.15 36.21
C GLN A 186 48.05 4.13 36.51
N GLU A 187 48.80 3.26 35.84
CA GLU A 187 50.25 3.19 35.98
C GLU A 187 50.95 4.41 35.37
N ALA A 188 50.49 4.89 34.20
CA ALA A 188 50.99 6.11 33.59
C ALA A 188 50.69 7.36 34.44
N GLU A 189 49.49 7.46 35.02
CA GLU A 189 49.12 8.56 35.94
C GLU A 189 49.99 8.57 37.20
N ARG A 190 50.31 7.38 37.75
CA ARG A 190 51.22 7.26 38.90
C ARG A 190 52.66 7.68 38.59
N ASN A 191 53.13 7.47 37.36
CA ASN A 191 54.48 7.86 36.94
C ASN A 191 54.62 9.36 36.61
N LEU A 192 53.50 10.07 36.47
CA LEU A 192 53.43 11.53 36.24
C LEU A 192 53.33 12.34 37.54
N ALA A 193 53.08 11.69 38.69
CA ALA A 193 53.04 12.28 40.03
C ALA A 193 54.41 12.21 40.73
#